data_AF-A0A8H4Y6F9-F1
#
_entry.id   AF-A0A8H4Y6F9-F1
#
_cell.length_a   1.000
_cell.length_b   1.000
_cell.length_c   1.000
_cell.angle_alpha   90.00
_cell.angle_beta   90.00
_cell.angle_gamma   90.00
#
_symmetry.space_group_name_H-M   'P 1'
#
loop_
_entity.id
_entity.type
_entity.pdbx_description
1 polymer ?
#
loop_
_entity_poly.entity_id
_entity_poly.type
_entity_poly.pdbx_seq_one_letter_code
_entity_poly.pdbx_strand_id
1 'polypeptide(L)'
;MRTSFVSALIAIGSAVQTAAQLNGKVGPLTTHADKAAIKTCNIVNYGAKANAKTDNGPAIQKAWDDCKVGGGEVYVPEGDYGLSTFLTLSSKKPMSFRLDGIIYRIGTAQGNMLLFKRIDDFEFYSSTSKGAIQGYGYEYHKQNKYGPRILRFQNMNRFSIHDVALVDAPAFHFSLDTCTGGEVYNMVVHGGARGGLDGIDVWGSNIHIHDVEVSNKDECVTVKNPSDHLLIENIFCNWSGGCAMGSLAGDTNIHDIEYNKIYTQRSNQMFMFKSYGGSGTVSNVALNNFRGHSNAYSLNIDATWQSMKPIAGDGVLYRNMSFSGWSGTCADGHQRGPIKFNCPADVPCTDLQVDNFTVGSQKGKTVEHVCHNAYGSGACLREGDGPGAFTTTKTVEVVPRATQTMTGELVNGLGLTKPIPIPAIRTSFFPGVPAIKPRMADSKKN
;
A
#
# COMPACT_ATOMS: atom_id res chain seq x y z
N MET A 1 -53.58 27.65 34.25
CA MET A 1 -53.20 26.34 33.69
C MET A 1 -52.30 26.58 32.49
N ARG A 2 -51.01 26.27 32.62
CA ARG A 2 -50.01 26.34 31.54
C ARG A 2 -49.93 24.96 30.89
N THR A 3 -50.17 24.86 29.59
CA THR A 3 -49.85 23.67 28.80
C THR A 3 -48.67 24.00 27.89
N SER A 4 -47.50 23.48 28.26
CA SER A 4 -46.29 23.55 27.43
C SER A 4 -46.37 22.50 26.33
N PHE A 5 -46.22 22.93 25.09
CA PHE A 5 -45.86 22.07 23.97
C PHE A 5 -44.37 21.75 24.05
N VAL A 6 -44.03 20.50 24.34
CA VAL A 6 -42.65 19.99 24.19
C VAL A 6 -42.52 19.49 22.75
N SER A 7 -41.76 20.25 21.95
CA SER A 7 -41.27 19.78 20.65
C SER A 7 -40.22 18.72 20.89
N ALA A 8 -40.46 17.50 20.41
CA ALA A 8 -39.45 16.45 20.36
C ALA A 8 -38.47 16.77 19.22
N LEU A 9 -37.30 17.30 19.56
CA LEU A 9 -36.15 17.28 18.65
C LEU A 9 -35.72 15.82 18.49
N ILE A 10 -35.95 15.25 17.31
CA ILE A 10 -35.25 14.05 16.86
C ILE A 10 -33.82 14.49 16.59
N ALA A 11 -32.92 14.24 17.53
CA ALA A 11 -31.49 14.33 17.29
C ALA A 11 -31.11 13.19 16.33
N ILE A 12 -31.00 13.51 15.04
CA ILE A 12 -30.26 12.68 14.09
C ILE A 12 -28.82 12.76 14.56
N GLY A 13 -28.41 11.77 15.35
CA GLY A 13 -27.02 11.57 15.69
C GLY A 13 -26.28 11.26 14.40
N SER A 14 -25.68 12.28 13.80
CA SER A 14 -24.53 12.09 12.92
C SER A 14 -23.47 11.39 13.77
N ALA A 15 -23.44 10.07 13.69
CA ALA A 15 -22.35 9.28 14.23
C ALA A 15 -21.09 9.82 13.56
N VAL A 16 -20.34 10.62 14.31
CA VAL A 16 -18.96 10.94 13.99
C VAL A 16 -18.24 9.60 14.07
N GLN A 17 -18.18 8.89 12.94
CA GLN A 17 -17.28 7.76 12.78
C GLN A 17 -15.90 8.34 12.99
N THR A 18 -15.36 8.12 14.18
CA THR A 18 -13.95 8.34 14.48
C THR A 18 -13.17 7.37 13.61
N ALA A 19 -12.92 7.73 12.34
CA ALA A 19 -11.93 7.07 11.53
C ALA A 19 -10.63 7.15 12.31
N ALA A 20 -10.14 6.02 12.79
CA ALA A 20 -8.96 6.02 13.64
C ALA A 20 -7.75 6.37 12.78
N GLN A 21 -7.35 7.61 12.97
CA GLN A 21 -6.11 8.24 12.54
C GLN A 21 -4.88 7.65 13.24
N LEU A 22 -3.70 7.99 12.71
CA LEU A 22 -2.39 7.86 13.37
C LEU A 22 -2.49 8.15 14.88
N ASN A 23 -1.88 7.31 15.73
CA ASN A 23 -1.89 7.49 17.19
C ASN A 23 -0.74 8.35 17.72
N GLY A 24 0.10 8.89 16.84
CA GLY A 24 1.21 9.75 17.20
C GLY A 24 1.89 10.40 16.00
N LYS A 25 3.00 11.09 16.25
CA LYS A 25 3.85 11.62 15.18
C LYS A 25 4.45 10.46 14.37
N VAL A 26 4.54 10.66 13.07
CA VAL A 26 5.24 9.79 12.12
C VAL A 26 6.49 10.48 11.59
N GLY A 27 7.42 9.71 11.05
CA GLY A 27 8.66 10.22 10.49
C GLY A 27 9.85 10.19 11.45
N PRO A 28 11.04 10.59 10.97
CA PRO A 28 12.25 10.69 11.78
C PRO A 28 12.15 11.76 12.87
N LEU A 29 12.94 11.62 13.93
CA LEU A 29 13.01 12.59 15.03
C LEU A 29 13.93 13.78 14.69
N THR A 30 15.02 13.50 13.98
CA THR A 30 16.00 14.50 13.55
C THR A 30 16.02 14.57 12.03
N THR A 31 16.30 15.76 11.49
CA THR A 31 16.28 15.96 10.03
C THR A 31 17.48 15.29 9.36
N HIS A 32 17.37 14.91 8.08
CA HIS A 32 18.54 14.48 7.31
C HIS A 32 19.68 15.52 7.33
N ALA A 33 19.38 16.81 7.40
CA ALA A 33 20.39 17.86 7.50
C ALA A 33 21.17 17.79 8.83
N ASP A 34 20.48 17.58 9.96
CA ASP A 34 21.12 17.38 11.27
C ASP A 34 22.01 16.13 11.27
N LYS A 35 21.53 15.03 10.66
CA LYS A 35 22.29 13.78 10.53
C LYS A 35 23.52 13.98 9.65
N ALA A 36 23.38 14.62 8.48
CA ALA A 36 24.48 14.91 7.57
C ALA A 36 25.54 15.83 8.19
N ALA A 37 25.12 16.79 9.05
CA ALA A 37 26.00 17.69 9.78
C ALA A 37 26.87 16.98 10.83
N ILE A 38 26.43 15.84 11.38
CA ILE A 38 27.28 14.98 12.22
C ILE A 38 28.39 14.38 11.36
N LYS A 39 28.01 13.70 10.28
CA LYS A 39 28.94 13.08 9.34
C LYS A 39 28.22 12.71 8.05
N THR A 40 28.85 12.99 6.91
CA THR A 40 28.43 12.49 5.60
C THR A 40 29.44 11.49 5.04
N CYS A 41 29.03 10.24 4.90
CA CYS A 41 29.81 9.16 4.33
C CYS A 41 29.43 8.96 2.86
N ASN A 42 30.06 9.74 1.97
CA ASN A 42 29.88 9.59 0.52
C ASN A 42 30.54 8.30 0.03
N ILE A 43 29.76 7.39 -0.56
CA ILE A 43 30.23 6.05 -0.95
C ILE A 43 31.43 6.07 -1.92
N VAL A 44 31.63 7.13 -2.71
CA VAL A 44 32.81 7.24 -3.59
C VAL A 44 34.12 7.33 -2.81
N ASN A 45 34.09 7.92 -1.60
CA ASN A 45 35.24 7.98 -0.69
C ASN A 45 35.55 6.61 -0.06
N TYR A 46 34.64 5.64 -0.19
CA TYR A 46 34.79 4.27 0.27
C TYR A 46 34.98 3.28 -0.89
N GLY A 47 35.28 3.79 -2.09
CA GLY A 47 35.67 3.01 -3.26
C GLY A 47 34.56 2.68 -4.24
N ALA A 48 33.38 3.32 -4.14
CA ALA A 48 32.32 3.14 -5.11
C ALA A 48 32.71 3.64 -6.51
N LYS A 49 32.20 2.99 -7.56
CA LYS A 49 32.37 3.34 -8.96
C LYS A 49 31.02 3.45 -9.67
N ALA A 50 30.75 4.63 -10.24
CA ALA A 50 29.53 4.93 -10.98
C ALA A 50 29.61 4.41 -12.43
N ASN A 51 29.43 3.10 -12.65
CA ASN A 51 29.43 2.49 -13.98
C ASN A 51 28.45 1.32 -14.18
N ALA A 52 27.44 1.15 -13.30
CA ALA A 52 26.44 0.08 -13.31
C ALA A 52 26.97 -1.38 -13.30
N LYS A 53 28.30 -1.58 -13.32
CA LYS A 53 28.95 -2.88 -13.55
C LYS A 53 29.78 -3.34 -12.35
N THR A 54 30.35 -2.38 -11.62
CA THR A 54 31.13 -2.65 -10.41
C THR A 54 30.18 -2.92 -9.26
N ASP A 55 30.49 -3.94 -8.44
CA ASP A 55 29.75 -4.16 -7.20
C ASP A 55 30.09 -3.07 -6.17
N ASN A 56 29.09 -2.23 -5.88
CA ASN A 56 29.20 -1.14 -4.91
C ASN A 56 28.72 -1.53 -3.51
N GLY A 57 28.23 -2.76 -3.31
CA GLY A 57 27.82 -3.26 -1.99
C GLY A 57 28.88 -3.07 -0.91
N PRO A 58 30.16 -3.46 -1.14
CA PRO A 58 31.24 -3.24 -0.17
C PRO A 58 31.51 -1.76 0.15
N ALA A 59 31.35 -0.85 -0.82
CA ALA A 59 31.56 0.58 -0.59
C ALA A 59 30.44 1.18 0.26
N ILE A 60 29.18 0.79 -0.02
CA ILE A 60 28.02 1.19 0.79
C ILE A 60 28.15 0.66 2.22
N GLN A 61 28.54 -0.61 2.39
CA GLN A 61 28.75 -1.21 3.71
C GLN A 61 29.81 -0.46 4.53
N LYS A 62 30.95 -0.12 3.93
CA LYS A 62 32.01 0.66 4.59
C LYS A 62 31.54 2.07 4.97
N ALA A 63 30.83 2.76 4.08
CA ALA A 63 30.26 4.08 4.37
C ALA A 63 29.25 4.00 5.53
N TRP A 64 28.39 2.98 5.52
CA TRP A 64 27.43 2.72 6.60
C TRP A 64 28.11 2.43 7.93
N ASP A 65 29.13 1.56 7.92
CA ASP A 65 29.87 1.18 9.13
C ASP A 65 30.60 2.35 9.77
N ASP A 66 31.06 3.31 8.96
CA ASP A 66 31.71 4.51 9.45
C ASP A 66 30.69 5.52 10.02
N CYS A 67 29.61 5.82 9.29
CA CYS A 67 28.60 6.77 9.77
C CYS A 67 27.82 6.24 10.99
N LYS A 68 27.54 4.94 11.08
CA LYS A 68 26.74 4.38 12.19
C LYS A 68 27.44 4.47 13.57
N VAL A 69 28.74 4.79 13.62
CA VAL A 69 29.48 4.94 14.89
C VAL A 69 28.92 6.13 15.70
N GLY A 70 28.75 7.27 15.05
CA GLY A 70 28.22 8.50 15.65
C GLY A 70 26.77 8.82 15.28
N GLY A 71 26.26 8.19 14.21
CA GLY A 71 25.13 8.71 13.45
C GLY A 71 25.64 9.51 12.26
N GLY A 72 24.81 9.66 11.23
CA GLY A 72 25.23 10.35 10.02
C GLY A 72 24.36 10.07 8.80
N GLU A 73 24.84 10.54 7.65
CA GLU A 73 24.26 10.30 6.34
C GLU A 73 25.17 9.40 5.51
N VAL A 74 24.65 8.30 4.99
CA VAL A 74 25.27 7.63 3.84
C VAL A 74 24.76 8.29 2.57
N TYR A 75 25.68 8.80 1.75
CA TYR A 75 25.34 9.51 0.51
C TYR A 75 25.77 8.70 -0.71
N VAL A 76 24.80 8.40 -1.58
CA VAL A 76 24.97 7.83 -2.91
C VAL A 76 24.75 8.95 -3.94
N PRO A 77 25.83 9.53 -4.50
CA PRO A 77 25.73 10.63 -5.47
C PRO A 77 25.00 10.24 -6.75
N GLU A 78 24.66 11.24 -7.58
CA GLU A 78 24.19 10.99 -8.94
C GLU A 78 25.19 10.12 -9.73
N GLY A 79 24.66 9.12 -10.44
CA GLY A 79 25.44 8.13 -11.19
C GLY A 79 24.81 6.74 -11.15
N ASP A 80 25.36 5.82 -11.94
CA ASP A 80 24.85 4.45 -12.02
C ASP A 80 25.71 3.48 -11.21
N TYR A 81 25.15 2.77 -10.23
CA TYR A 81 25.89 1.91 -9.30
C TYR A 81 25.39 0.47 -9.37
N GLY A 82 26.26 -0.46 -9.79
CA GLY A 82 25.94 -1.89 -9.73
C GLY A 82 25.92 -2.40 -8.29
N LEU A 83 24.99 -3.30 -7.96
CA LEU A 83 24.90 -3.99 -6.67
C LEU A 83 24.88 -5.51 -6.88
N SER A 84 25.96 -6.18 -6.49
CA SER A 84 26.06 -7.64 -6.46
C SER A 84 25.98 -8.19 -5.04
N THR A 85 26.63 -7.53 -4.09
CA THR A 85 26.58 -7.88 -2.67
C THR A 85 25.39 -7.19 -2.02
N PHE A 86 24.38 -7.97 -1.66
CA PHE A 86 23.19 -7.47 -0.97
C PHE A 86 23.46 -7.16 0.49
N LEU A 87 22.78 -6.14 1.03
CA LEU A 87 23.16 -5.51 2.28
C LEU A 87 22.10 -5.68 3.35
N THR A 88 22.57 -5.95 4.58
CA THR A 88 21.77 -5.87 5.79
C THR A 88 22.36 -4.79 6.69
N LEU A 89 21.68 -3.66 6.77
CA LEU A 89 22.13 -2.44 7.43
C LEU A 89 21.34 -2.23 8.73
N SER A 90 22.06 -1.93 9.81
CA SER A 90 21.47 -1.64 11.12
C SER A 90 22.31 -0.61 11.85
N SER A 91 21.69 0.15 12.75
CA SER A 91 22.35 1.20 13.53
C SER A 91 21.68 1.38 14.88
N LYS A 92 22.46 1.75 15.90
CA LYS A 92 21.96 2.23 17.20
C LYS A 92 21.94 3.77 17.30
N LYS A 93 22.32 4.44 16.21
CA LYS A 93 22.39 5.90 16.09
C LYS A 93 21.43 6.35 14.97
N PRO A 94 20.91 7.58 15.04
CA PRO A 94 20.15 8.16 13.94
C PRO A 94 20.94 8.13 12.63
N MET A 95 20.27 7.74 11.54
CA MET A 95 20.91 7.59 10.23
C MET A 95 20.03 8.16 9.12
N SER A 96 20.64 8.70 8.07
CA SER A 96 19.97 8.90 6.79
C SER A 96 20.70 8.16 5.67
N PHE A 97 19.95 7.77 4.64
CA PHE A 97 20.44 7.19 3.41
C PHE A 97 19.93 8.04 2.24
N ARG A 98 20.81 8.88 1.71
CA ARG A 98 20.53 9.78 0.59
C ARG A 98 20.90 9.10 -0.73
N LEU A 99 19.91 8.73 -1.52
CA LEU A 99 20.06 8.13 -2.83
C LEU A 99 19.75 9.17 -3.92
N ASP A 100 20.78 9.82 -4.47
CA ASP A 100 20.63 10.69 -5.65
C ASP A 100 21.01 9.96 -6.95
N GLY A 101 21.74 8.85 -6.86
CA GLY A 101 22.05 7.96 -7.99
C GLY A 101 21.03 6.85 -8.22
N ILE A 102 21.38 5.93 -9.11
CA ILE A 102 20.58 4.75 -9.45
C ILE A 102 21.36 3.49 -9.07
N ILE A 103 20.74 2.61 -8.29
CA ILE A 103 21.29 1.29 -7.97
C ILE A 103 20.73 0.25 -8.94
N TYR A 104 21.59 -0.47 -9.65
CA TYR A 104 21.23 -1.55 -10.57
C TYR A 104 21.57 -2.91 -9.98
N ARG A 105 20.60 -3.83 -9.96
CA ARG A 105 20.89 -5.22 -9.60
C ARG A 105 21.82 -5.85 -10.65
N ILE A 106 22.99 -6.30 -10.21
CA ILE A 106 23.87 -7.19 -10.98
C ILE A 106 24.08 -8.54 -10.28
N GLY A 107 23.76 -8.62 -8.98
CA GLY A 107 23.80 -9.85 -8.20
C GLY A 107 22.58 -10.75 -8.41
N THR A 108 22.75 -12.03 -8.10
CA THR A 108 21.72 -13.07 -8.28
C THR A 108 21.34 -13.78 -6.99
N ALA A 109 21.86 -13.31 -5.84
CA ALA A 109 21.53 -13.86 -4.53
C ALA A 109 20.01 -13.79 -4.27
N GLN A 110 19.52 -14.61 -3.35
CA GLN A 110 18.16 -14.53 -2.85
C GLN A 110 18.09 -13.58 -1.64
N GLY A 111 16.89 -13.29 -1.15
CA GLY A 111 16.68 -12.41 -0.01
C GLY A 111 16.24 -11.01 -0.43
N ASN A 112 16.81 -9.97 0.19
CA ASN A 112 16.52 -8.56 -0.09
C ASN A 112 17.81 -7.89 -0.58
N MET A 113 17.74 -7.07 -1.64
CA MET A 113 18.90 -6.30 -2.11
C MET A 113 19.40 -5.35 -1.04
N LEU A 114 18.48 -4.60 -0.41
CA LEU A 114 18.72 -3.76 0.74
C LEU A 114 17.74 -4.11 1.86
N LEU A 115 18.26 -4.49 3.02
CA LEU A 115 17.51 -4.68 4.26
C LEU A 115 17.99 -3.68 5.29
N PHE A 116 17.15 -2.74 5.69
CA PHE A 116 17.38 -1.88 6.86
C PHE A 116 16.64 -2.48 8.04
N LYS A 117 17.32 -2.70 9.16
CA LYS A 117 16.68 -3.34 10.31
C LYS A 117 17.12 -2.80 11.66
N ARG A 118 16.16 -2.73 12.59
CA ARG A 118 16.38 -2.29 13.98
C ARG A 118 17.09 -0.95 14.05
N ILE A 119 16.50 0.05 13.39
CA ILE A 119 16.98 1.42 13.41
C ILE A 119 15.84 2.28 13.93
N ASP A 120 16.20 3.18 14.83
CA ASP A 120 15.34 4.25 15.32
C ASP A 120 15.85 5.57 14.75
N ASP A 121 14.94 6.46 14.34
CA ASP A 121 15.27 7.76 13.73
C ASP A 121 16.02 7.62 12.38
N PHE A 122 15.31 7.15 11.36
CA PHE A 122 15.86 6.83 10.04
C PHE A 122 15.19 7.59 8.89
N GLU A 123 15.95 8.04 7.89
CA GLU A 123 15.40 8.70 6.68
C GLU A 123 16.06 8.15 5.42
N PHE A 124 15.29 7.54 4.51
CA PHE A 124 15.74 7.15 3.16
C PHE A 124 15.12 8.11 2.15
N TYR A 125 15.92 8.90 1.46
CA TYR A 125 15.37 9.87 0.52
C TYR A 125 16.24 10.09 -0.72
N SER A 126 15.68 10.77 -1.72
CA SER A 126 16.44 11.42 -2.79
C SER A 126 16.26 12.92 -2.70
N SER A 127 17.36 13.68 -2.78
CA SER A 127 17.31 15.15 -2.79
C SER A 127 16.93 15.72 -4.16
N THR A 128 16.91 14.88 -5.18
CA THR A 128 16.62 15.21 -6.59
C THR A 128 15.30 14.61 -7.07
N SER A 129 14.62 13.83 -6.22
CA SER A 129 13.42 13.04 -6.58
C SER A 129 13.64 12.15 -7.81
N LYS A 130 14.89 11.72 -8.03
CA LYS A 130 15.33 10.88 -9.16
C LYS A 130 16.10 9.63 -8.72
N GLY A 131 16.39 9.51 -7.42
CA GLY A 131 17.00 8.32 -6.84
C GLY A 131 16.16 7.07 -7.13
N ALA A 132 16.79 6.00 -7.60
CA ALA A 132 16.05 4.80 -7.98
C ALA A 132 16.82 3.51 -7.68
N ILE A 133 16.08 2.42 -7.52
CA ILE A 133 16.63 1.07 -7.52
C ILE A 133 16.01 0.27 -8.68
N GLN A 134 16.83 -0.07 -9.67
CA GLN A 134 16.48 -0.90 -10.81
C GLN A 134 16.81 -2.36 -10.51
N GLY A 135 15.78 -3.16 -10.25
CA GLY A 135 15.87 -4.57 -9.86
C GLY A 135 16.11 -5.54 -11.01
N TYR A 136 15.88 -5.14 -12.26
CA TYR A 136 15.99 -6.01 -13.45
C TYR A 136 15.30 -7.38 -13.27
N GLY A 137 14.09 -7.36 -12.71
CA GLY A 137 13.23 -8.52 -12.49
C GLY A 137 12.88 -9.26 -13.77
N TYR A 138 12.77 -8.56 -14.90
CA TYR A 138 12.52 -9.17 -16.21
C TYR A 138 13.49 -10.31 -16.56
N GLU A 139 14.73 -10.29 -16.03
CA GLU A 139 15.71 -11.37 -16.25
C GLU A 139 15.28 -12.70 -15.63
N TYR A 140 14.55 -12.64 -14.51
CA TYR A 140 13.92 -13.79 -13.86
C TYR A 140 12.57 -14.10 -14.50
N HIS A 141 11.75 -13.07 -14.76
CA HIS A 141 10.38 -13.26 -15.21
C HIS A 141 10.28 -13.85 -16.62
N LYS A 142 11.21 -13.52 -17.52
CA LYS A 142 11.32 -14.15 -18.86
C LYS A 142 11.60 -15.66 -18.80
N GLN A 143 12.04 -16.16 -17.66
CA GLN A 143 12.29 -17.57 -17.37
C GLN A 143 11.22 -18.18 -16.45
N ASN A 144 10.10 -17.46 -16.21
CA ASN A 144 9.05 -17.85 -15.28
C ASN A 144 9.53 -18.06 -13.83
N LYS A 145 10.55 -17.30 -13.39
CA LYS A 145 11.13 -17.37 -12.03
C LYS A 145 10.93 -16.05 -11.29
N TYR A 146 11.12 -16.11 -9.98
CA TYR A 146 11.30 -14.96 -9.10
C TYR A 146 12.74 -14.91 -8.60
N GLY A 147 13.16 -13.73 -8.16
CA GLY A 147 14.49 -13.50 -7.59
C GLY A 147 14.41 -12.78 -6.23
N PRO A 148 15.41 -11.94 -5.90
CA PRO A 148 15.38 -11.18 -4.66
C PRO A 148 14.30 -10.09 -4.66
N ARG A 149 13.96 -9.65 -3.45
CA ARG A 149 13.16 -8.44 -3.20
C ARG A 149 14.08 -7.22 -3.27
N ILE A 150 13.55 -6.05 -3.61
CA ILE A 150 14.37 -4.84 -3.65
C ILE A 150 14.66 -4.34 -2.22
N LEU A 151 13.62 -3.95 -1.48
CA LEU A 151 13.77 -3.24 -0.22
C LEU A 151 12.95 -3.88 0.89
N ARG A 152 13.55 -4.02 2.07
CA ARG A 152 12.83 -4.35 3.30
C ARG A 152 13.28 -3.46 4.45
N PHE A 153 12.31 -2.90 5.16
CA PHE A 153 12.48 -2.28 6.46
C PHE A 153 11.95 -3.26 7.50
N GLN A 154 12.75 -3.57 8.52
CA GLN A 154 12.37 -4.57 9.54
C GLN A 154 12.63 -4.05 10.95
N ASN A 155 11.62 -4.05 11.80
CA ASN A 155 11.71 -3.53 13.17
C ASN A 155 12.24 -2.08 13.20
N MET A 156 11.75 -1.24 12.30
CA MET A 156 12.11 0.17 12.23
C MET A 156 11.20 1.00 13.14
N ASN A 157 11.74 2.04 13.76
CA ASN A 157 10.97 2.99 14.55
C ASN A 157 11.26 4.42 14.09
N ARG A 158 10.24 5.28 14.02
CA ARG A 158 10.35 6.72 13.67
C ARG A 158 11.21 6.94 12.43
N PHE A 159 10.62 6.63 11.28
CA PHE A 159 11.35 6.62 10.02
C PHE A 159 10.55 7.28 8.90
N SER A 160 11.23 7.69 7.84
CA SER A 160 10.59 7.99 6.57
C SER A 160 11.34 7.38 5.39
N ILE A 161 10.60 7.10 4.33
CA ILE A 161 11.15 6.86 2.99
C ILE A 161 10.36 7.65 1.96
N HIS A 162 11.06 8.43 1.13
CA HIS A 162 10.40 9.27 0.15
C HIS A 162 11.27 9.69 -1.03
N ASP A 163 10.62 10.22 -2.06
CA ASP A 163 11.28 10.79 -3.24
C ASP A 163 12.14 9.79 -4.03
N VAL A 164 11.82 8.50 -3.96
CA VAL A 164 12.57 7.42 -4.63
C VAL A 164 11.68 6.52 -5.48
N ALA A 165 12.26 5.94 -6.53
CA ALA A 165 11.61 4.97 -7.40
C ALA A 165 12.12 3.54 -7.14
N LEU A 166 11.20 2.57 -7.08
CA LEU A 166 11.54 1.13 -7.02
C LEU A 166 11.04 0.45 -8.29
N VAL A 167 11.94 -0.10 -9.09
CA VAL A 167 11.62 -0.51 -10.47
C VAL A 167 12.02 -1.94 -10.71
N ASP A 168 11.11 -2.70 -11.31
CA ASP A 168 11.29 -4.05 -11.83
C ASP A 168 11.88 -5.00 -10.78
N ALA A 169 11.20 -5.15 -9.64
CA ALA A 169 11.63 -6.11 -8.64
C ALA A 169 11.57 -7.55 -9.21
N PRO A 170 12.60 -8.38 -8.95
CA PRO A 170 12.50 -9.81 -9.25
C PRO A 170 11.43 -10.55 -8.44
N ALA A 171 11.07 -10.02 -7.27
CA ALA A 171 9.93 -10.42 -6.43
C ALA A 171 9.24 -9.15 -5.89
N PHE A 172 9.20 -8.93 -4.56
CA PHE A 172 8.56 -7.76 -3.94
C PHE A 172 9.42 -6.50 -4.04
N HIS A 173 8.79 -5.34 -4.17
CA HIS A 173 9.47 -4.05 -4.25
C HIS A 173 9.81 -3.53 -2.85
N PHE A 174 8.80 -3.38 -1.96
CA PHE A 174 9.01 -2.85 -0.63
C PHE A 174 8.15 -3.56 0.44
N SER A 175 8.81 -4.05 1.50
CA SER A 175 8.12 -4.56 2.69
C SER A 175 8.49 -3.77 3.94
N LEU A 176 7.49 -3.35 4.69
CA LEU A 176 7.56 -2.77 6.02
C LEU A 176 7.16 -3.84 7.03
N ASP A 177 8.17 -4.45 7.64
CA ASP A 177 8.03 -5.57 8.57
C ASP A 177 8.12 -5.09 10.01
N THR A 178 7.01 -5.15 10.73
CA THR A 178 6.95 -4.85 12.18
C THR A 178 7.51 -3.45 12.47
N CYS A 179 7.07 -2.45 11.71
CA CYS A 179 7.58 -1.08 11.78
C CYS A 179 6.64 -0.16 12.57
N THR A 180 7.17 0.94 13.13
CA THR A 180 6.35 1.89 13.91
C THR A 180 6.74 3.35 13.68
N GLY A 181 5.76 4.26 13.69
CA GLY A 181 6.00 5.71 13.57
C GLY A 181 6.54 6.13 12.21
N GLY A 182 6.09 5.47 11.15
CA GLY A 182 6.66 5.59 9.80
C GLY A 182 5.91 6.55 8.89
N GLU A 183 6.61 7.18 7.95
CA GLU A 183 5.99 7.94 6.85
C GLU A 183 6.58 7.53 5.49
N VAL A 184 5.73 7.18 4.53
CA VAL A 184 6.12 6.70 3.20
C VAL A 184 5.42 7.54 2.14
N TYR A 185 6.17 8.28 1.32
CA TYR A 185 5.54 9.19 0.37
C TYR A 185 6.36 9.60 -0.84
N ASN A 186 5.72 10.20 -1.84
CA ASN A 186 6.36 10.62 -3.09
C ASN A 186 7.17 9.47 -3.71
N MET A 187 6.53 8.31 -3.86
CA MET A 187 7.16 7.11 -4.42
C MET A 187 6.44 6.65 -5.68
N VAL A 188 7.21 6.01 -6.55
CA VAL A 188 6.70 5.29 -7.71
C VAL A 188 7.29 3.88 -7.73
N VAL A 189 6.41 2.90 -7.87
CA VAL A 189 6.76 1.47 -7.88
C VAL A 189 6.27 0.84 -9.16
N HIS A 190 7.19 0.46 -10.04
CA HIS A 190 6.87 -0.09 -11.36
C HIS A 190 7.45 -1.49 -11.53
N GLY A 191 6.62 -2.52 -11.41
CA GLY A 191 6.96 -3.92 -11.64
C GLY A 191 6.27 -4.51 -12.87
N GLY A 192 6.70 -5.72 -13.25
CA GLY A 192 6.06 -6.48 -14.31
C GLY A 192 4.60 -6.84 -14.01
N ALA A 193 3.79 -7.02 -15.05
CA ALA A 193 2.37 -7.35 -14.92
C ALA A 193 2.11 -8.83 -14.58
N ARG A 194 2.59 -9.29 -13.41
CA ARG A 194 2.40 -10.64 -12.86
C ARG A 194 2.20 -10.60 -11.34
N GLY A 195 1.48 -11.58 -10.78
CA GLY A 195 1.44 -11.82 -9.34
C GLY A 195 2.81 -12.10 -8.72
N GLY A 196 2.96 -11.94 -7.40
CA GLY A 196 4.20 -12.07 -6.64
C GLY A 196 5.20 -10.93 -6.84
N LEU A 197 4.76 -9.82 -7.44
CA LEU A 197 5.53 -8.59 -7.70
C LEU A 197 4.99 -7.40 -6.90
N ASP A 198 4.70 -7.68 -5.63
CA ASP A 198 4.04 -6.84 -4.65
C ASP A 198 4.70 -5.46 -4.58
N GLY A 199 3.88 -4.41 -4.52
CA GLY A 199 4.31 -3.03 -4.44
C GLY A 199 4.81 -2.70 -3.03
N ILE A 200 3.87 -2.37 -2.15
CA ILE A 200 4.13 -2.11 -0.73
C ILE A 200 3.31 -3.07 0.13
N ASP A 201 4.00 -3.93 0.88
CA ASP A 201 3.42 -4.68 1.99
C ASP A 201 3.76 -4.01 3.31
N VAL A 202 2.79 -3.86 4.21
CA VAL A 202 2.99 -3.24 5.51
C VAL A 202 2.35 -4.03 6.65
N TRP A 203 3.10 -4.22 7.73
CA TRP A 203 2.55 -4.53 9.04
C TRP A 203 3.32 -3.82 10.15
N GLY A 204 2.57 -3.31 11.14
CA GLY A 204 3.13 -2.40 12.13
C GLY A 204 2.09 -1.45 12.71
N SER A 205 2.56 -0.43 13.41
CA SER A 205 1.70 0.53 14.12
C SER A 205 2.04 1.98 13.75
N ASN A 206 1.05 2.86 13.65
CA ASN A 206 1.27 4.30 13.48
C ASN A 206 2.12 4.62 12.23
N ILE A 207 1.64 4.27 11.05
CA ILE A 207 2.32 4.51 9.77
C ILE A 207 1.40 5.27 8.82
N HIS A 208 1.94 6.32 8.21
CA HIS A 208 1.27 7.09 7.17
C HIS A 208 1.89 6.75 5.80
N ILE A 209 1.10 6.26 4.86
CA ILE A 209 1.53 5.97 3.49
C ILE A 209 0.71 6.83 2.56
N HIS A 210 1.34 7.75 1.83
CA HIS A 210 0.60 8.65 0.95
C HIS A 210 1.37 9.02 -0.31
N ASP A 211 0.69 9.49 -1.35
CA ASP A 211 1.36 9.95 -2.57
C ASP A 211 2.23 8.86 -3.22
N VAL A 212 1.65 7.67 -3.44
CA VAL A 212 2.34 6.52 -4.05
C VAL A 212 1.63 6.07 -5.33
N GLU A 213 2.40 5.87 -6.39
CA GLU A 213 1.94 5.16 -7.59
C GLU A 213 2.51 3.74 -7.61
N VAL A 214 1.65 2.75 -7.90
CA VAL A 214 2.06 1.35 -8.09
C VAL A 214 1.50 0.81 -9.41
N SER A 215 2.40 0.26 -10.23
CA SER A 215 2.10 -0.50 -11.44
C SER A 215 2.71 -1.89 -11.31
N ASN A 216 1.90 -2.96 -11.33
CA ASN A 216 2.32 -4.36 -11.22
C ASN A 216 1.14 -5.31 -11.59
N LYS A 217 1.07 -6.52 -11.02
CA LYS A 217 -0.18 -7.31 -11.03
C LYS A 217 -0.43 -8.10 -9.74
N ASP A 218 0.07 -7.55 -8.63
CA ASP A 218 -0.17 -8.01 -7.27
C ASP A 218 -0.44 -6.81 -6.36
N GLU A 219 -0.20 -6.93 -5.06
CA GLU A 219 -0.42 -5.89 -4.05
C GLU A 219 -0.03 -4.48 -4.53
N CYS A 220 -0.96 -3.53 -4.42
CA CYS A 220 -0.66 -2.10 -4.59
C CYS A 220 0.01 -1.59 -3.29
N VAL A 221 -0.81 -1.16 -2.33
CA VAL A 221 -0.44 -0.98 -0.92
C VAL A 221 -1.34 -1.91 -0.11
N THR A 222 -0.74 -2.85 0.61
CA THR A 222 -1.49 -3.93 1.28
C THR A 222 -1.08 -4.07 2.74
N VAL A 223 -2.09 -4.10 3.62
CA VAL A 223 -1.90 -4.30 5.07
C VAL A 223 -1.89 -5.80 5.39
N LYS A 224 -0.91 -6.24 6.18
CA LYS A 224 -0.82 -7.59 6.76
C LYS A 224 -1.02 -7.52 8.29
N ASN A 225 -1.22 -8.67 8.93
CA ASN A 225 -1.38 -8.76 10.38
C ASN A 225 -0.05 -9.05 11.11
N PRO A 226 0.13 -8.55 12.35
CA PRO A 226 -0.72 -7.59 13.06
C PRO A 226 -0.47 -6.13 12.60
N SER A 227 -1.50 -5.28 12.63
CA SER A 227 -1.36 -3.86 12.30
C SER A 227 -2.36 -2.95 13.03
N ASP A 228 -1.93 -1.74 13.39
CA ASP A 228 -2.83 -0.75 13.97
C ASP A 228 -2.48 0.72 13.62
N HIS A 229 -3.48 1.59 13.63
CA HIS A 229 -3.32 3.03 13.40
C HIS A 229 -2.55 3.36 12.10
N LEU A 230 -3.01 2.80 10.98
CA LEU A 230 -2.44 3.06 9.66
C LEU A 230 -3.34 4.02 8.87
N LEU A 231 -2.75 5.09 8.35
CA LEU A 231 -3.41 6.00 7.40
C LEU A 231 -2.78 5.81 6.02
N ILE A 232 -3.59 5.45 5.03
CA ILE A 232 -3.13 5.18 3.68
C ILE A 232 -3.95 6.02 2.70
N GLU A 233 -3.38 7.07 2.12
CA GLU A 233 -4.17 7.99 1.29
C GLU A 233 -3.49 8.55 0.04
N ASN A 234 -4.29 8.99 -0.93
CA ASN A 234 -3.78 9.52 -2.20
C ASN A 234 -2.88 8.49 -2.92
N ILE A 235 -3.43 7.31 -3.19
CA ILE A 235 -2.72 6.19 -3.83
C ILE A 235 -3.23 6.01 -5.25
N PHE A 236 -2.32 5.79 -6.20
CA PHE A 236 -2.64 5.40 -7.58
C PHE A 236 -2.19 3.98 -7.88
N CYS A 237 -3.15 3.07 -7.97
CA CYS A 237 -2.92 1.72 -8.47
C CYS A 237 -3.14 1.72 -10.00
N ASN A 238 -2.08 1.99 -10.74
CA ASN A 238 -2.06 2.18 -12.19
C ASN A 238 -1.74 0.85 -12.89
N TRP A 239 -2.77 0.04 -13.19
CA TRP A 239 -2.57 -1.34 -13.62
C TRP A 239 -1.82 -2.15 -12.55
N SER A 240 -2.55 -2.58 -11.51
CA SER A 240 -2.01 -3.31 -10.37
C SER A 240 -2.84 -4.57 -10.07
N GLY A 241 -2.54 -5.31 -9.02
CA GLY A 241 -3.54 -6.13 -8.35
C GLY A 241 -4.57 -5.26 -7.61
N GLY A 242 -4.14 -4.14 -7.05
CA GLY A 242 -4.96 -3.25 -6.24
C GLY A 242 -4.64 -3.37 -4.76
N CYS A 243 -5.19 -2.48 -3.94
CA CYS A 243 -5.01 -2.53 -2.48
C CYS A 243 -5.71 -3.76 -1.89
N ALA A 244 -5.20 -4.23 -0.76
CA ALA A 244 -5.77 -5.36 -0.06
C ALA A 244 -5.47 -5.35 1.44
N MET A 245 -6.07 -6.31 2.14
CA MET A 245 -5.71 -6.71 3.49
C MET A 245 -5.60 -8.24 3.55
N GLY A 246 -4.47 -8.74 4.06
CA GLY A 246 -4.16 -10.17 4.14
C GLY A 246 -3.15 -10.66 3.09
N SER A 247 -2.96 -11.96 2.87
CA SER A 247 -3.77 -13.05 3.41
C SER A 247 -3.76 -13.10 4.94
N LEU A 248 -4.96 -13.08 5.50
CA LEU A 248 -5.17 -13.14 6.95
C LEU A 248 -5.22 -14.60 7.38
N ALA A 249 -4.69 -14.84 8.57
CA ALA A 249 -4.57 -16.16 9.17
C ALA A 249 -4.98 -16.08 10.65
N GLY A 250 -4.73 -17.14 11.42
CA GLY A 250 -4.98 -17.16 12.85
C GLY A 250 -4.44 -15.96 13.62
N ASP A 251 -5.09 -15.72 14.76
CA ASP A 251 -4.95 -14.61 15.70
C ASP A 251 -4.67 -13.26 15.03
N THR A 252 -5.32 -13.05 13.88
CA THR A 252 -5.35 -11.77 13.17
C THR A 252 -5.72 -10.68 14.16
N ASN A 253 -4.91 -9.63 14.21
CA ASN A 253 -5.11 -8.47 15.06
C ASN A 253 -4.85 -7.24 14.20
N ILE A 254 -5.88 -6.79 13.50
CA ILE A 254 -5.82 -5.57 12.70
C ILE A 254 -6.93 -4.64 13.17
N HIS A 255 -6.58 -3.43 13.60
CA HIS A 255 -7.57 -2.43 13.91
C HIS A 255 -7.12 -1.00 13.61
N ASP A 256 -8.03 -0.05 13.55
CA ASP A 256 -7.70 1.37 13.37
C ASP A 256 -6.99 1.65 12.03
N ILE A 257 -7.62 1.26 10.92
CA ILE A 257 -7.03 1.40 9.57
C ILE A 257 -7.91 2.30 8.71
N GLU A 258 -7.33 3.33 8.11
CA GLU A 258 -8.00 4.15 7.10
C GLU A 258 -7.30 4.05 5.74
N TYR A 259 -8.08 3.76 4.70
CA TYR A 259 -7.70 4.06 3.33
C TYR A 259 -8.57 5.20 2.80
N ASN A 260 -7.96 6.25 2.25
CA ASN A 260 -8.68 7.41 1.74
C ASN A 260 -8.16 7.86 0.36
N LYS A 261 -9.04 8.23 -0.57
CA LYS A 261 -8.64 8.73 -1.90
C LYS A 261 -7.74 7.75 -2.65
N ILE A 262 -8.25 6.53 -2.84
CA ILE A 262 -7.55 5.50 -3.60
C ILE A 262 -8.10 5.48 -5.03
N TYR A 263 -7.23 5.74 -6.00
CA TYR A 263 -7.54 5.68 -7.41
C TYR A 263 -6.99 4.39 -8.03
N THR A 264 -7.84 3.61 -8.71
CA THR A 264 -7.46 2.29 -9.19
C THR A 264 -7.99 2.03 -10.59
N GLN A 265 -7.11 1.69 -11.52
CA GLN A 265 -7.48 1.41 -12.91
C GLN A 265 -6.92 0.06 -13.38
N ARG A 266 -7.72 -0.69 -14.14
CA ARG A 266 -7.35 -2.01 -14.73
C ARG A 266 -6.68 -2.98 -13.77
N SER A 267 -7.09 -2.92 -12.51
CA SER A 267 -6.55 -3.75 -11.44
C SER A 267 -7.41 -4.99 -11.19
N ASN A 268 -6.92 -5.91 -10.35
CA ASN A 268 -7.72 -7.08 -9.98
C ASN A 268 -8.90 -6.67 -9.09
N GLN A 269 -8.69 -5.73 -8.16
CA GLN A 269 -9.71 -5.13 -7.31
C GLN A 269 -9.47 -3.64 -7.07
N MET A 270 -10.46 -2.92 -6.55
CA MET A 270 -10.23 -1.64 -5.87
C MET A 270 -9.75 -1.88 -4.43
N PHE A 271 -10.41 -2.79 -3.70
CA PHE A 271 -9.92 -3.28 -2.41
C PHE A 271 -10.38 -4.72 -2.15
N MET A 272 -9.49 -5.55 -1.59
CA MET A 272 -9.83 -6.94 -1.22
C MET A 272 -9.37 -7.30 0.19
N PHE A 273 -10.26 -7.88 0.99
CA PHE A 273 -9.91 -8.63 2.19
C PHE A 273 -9.82 -10.11 1.81
N LYS A 274 -8.74 -10.79 2.18
CA LYS A 274 -8.50 -12.19 1.80
C LYS A 274 -8.14 -13.05 3.01
N SER A 275 -8.95 -14.08 3.27
CA SER A 275 -8.70 -15.12 4.27
C SER A 275 -9.23 -16.47 3.79
N TYR A 276 -8.84 -17.56 4.45
CA TYR A 276 -9.46 -18.87 4.29
C TYR A 276 -9.35 -19.66 5.59
N GLY A 277 -10.43 -19.69 6.37
CA GLY A 277 -10.42 -20.15 7.76
C GLY A 277 -9.68 -19.19 8.69
N GLY A 278 -8.97 -19.71 9.69
CA GLY A 278 -8.22 -18.90 10.67
C GLY A 278 -9.07 -18.37 11.84
N SER A 279 -8.55 -17.37 12.54
CA SER A 279 -9.11 -16.79 13.77
C SER A 279 -8.65 -15.33 13.93
N GLY A 280 -9.15 -14.64 14.94
CA GLY A 280 -8.82 -13.25 15.23
C GLY A 280 -9.80 -12.26 14.60
N THR A 281 -9.45 -10.97 14.61
CA THR A 281 -10.35 -9.88 14.24
C THR A 281 -9.66 -8.82 13.37
N VAL A 282 -10.38 -8.39 12.34
CA VAL A 282 -10.19 -7.11 11.66
C VAL A 282 -11.30 -6.18 12.11
N SER A 283 -10.96 -5.01 12.68
CA SER A 283 -11.99 -4.07 13.12
C SER A 283 -11.63 -2.60 13.03
N ASN A 284 -12.62 -1.72 13.10
CA ASN A 284 -12.42 -0.27 12.98
C ASN A 284 -11.63 0.11 11.70
N VAL A 285 -12.19 -0.30 10.56
CA VAL A 285 -11.59 -0.03 9.23
C VAL A 285 -12.48 0.91 8.44
N ALA A 286 -11.92 2.01 7.94
CA ALA A 286 -12.62 2.95 7.07
C ALA A 286 -11.99 2.95 5.67
N LEU A 287 -12.77 2.62 4.64
CA LEU A 287 -12.34 2.68 3.24
C LEU A 287 -13.13 3.78 2.51
N ASN A 288 -12.52 4.96 2.42
CA ASN A 288 -13.14 6.21 2.00
C ASN A 288 -12.67 6.68 0.62
N ASN A 289 -13.58 7.26 -0.15
CA ASN A 289 -13.28 8.00 -1.38
C ASN A 289 -12.51 7.18 -2.43
N PHE A 290 -12.94 5.94 -2.67
CA PHE A 290 -12.35 5.12 -3.73
C PHE A 290 -12.92 5.48 -5.10
N ARG A 291 -12.05 5.56 -6.10
CA ARG A 291 -12.41 5.78 -7.51
C ARG A 291 -11.71 4.78 -8.39
N GLY A 292 -12.41 4.20 -9.35
CA GLY A 292 -11.73 3.31 -10.29
C GLY A 292 -12.53 2.90 -11.51
N HIS A 293 -11.85 2.41 -12.53
CA HIS A 293 -12.50 1.87 -13.72
C HIS A 293 -11.76 0.65 -14.28
N SER A 294 -12.51 -0.19 -15.00
CA SER A 294 -11.97 -1.37 -15.70
C SER A 294 -11.32 -2.40 -14.77
N ASN A 295 -11.59 -2.33 -13.47
CA ASN A 295 -11.14 -3.31 -12.50
C ASN A 295 -11.98 -4.58 -12.58
N ALA A 296 -11.41 -5.74 -12.26
CA ALA A 296 -12.16 -7.00 -12.28
C ALA A 296 -13.15 -7.09 -11.12
N TYR A 297 -12.73 -6.75 -9.90
CA TYR A 297 -13.56 -6.55 -8.71
C TYR A 297 -13.50 -5.09 -8.25
N SER A 298 -14.44 -4.70 -7.39
CA SER A 298 -14.38 -3.41 -6.70
C SER A 298 -14.13 -3.63 -5.21
N LEU A 299 -15.17 -3.68 -4.37
CA LEU A 299 -15.08 -3.99 -2.95
C LEU A 299 -15.34 -5.49 -2.74
N ASN A 300 -14.32 -6.22 -2.28
CA ASN A 300 -14.38 -7.68 -2.15
C ASN A 300 -13.88 -8.15 -0.76
N ILE A 301 -14.76 -8.73 0.05
CA ILE A 301 -14.35 -9.55 1.19
C ILE A 301 -14.46 -10.99 0.74
N ASP A 302 -13.34 -11.72 0.70
CA ASP A 302 -13.30 -13.12 0.31
C ASP A 302 -12.67 -13.98 1.43
N ALA A 303 -13.53 -14.51 2.31
CA ALA A 303 -13.10 -15.36 3.43
C ALA A 303 -12.91 -16.85 3.07
N THR A 304 -13.00 -17.19 1.78
CA THR A 304 -12.64 -18.50 1.23
C THR A 304 -11.69 -18.37 0.06
N TRP A 305 -10.71 -17.46 0.17
CA TRP A 305 -9.84 -17.08 -0.93
C TRP A 305 -8.97 -18.26 -1.39
N GLN A 306 -9.33 -18.88 -2.52
CA GLN A 306 -8.77 -20.15 -2.96
C GLN A 306 -7.28 -20.13 -3.36
N SER A 307 -6.68 -18.94 -3.47
CA SER A 307 -5.24 -18.80 -3.74
C SER A 307 -4.37 -18.96 -2.49
N MET A 308 -4.98 -19.09 -1.30
CA MET A 308 -4.32 -19.61 -0.10
C MET A 308 -4.91 -20.97 0.29
N LYS A 309 -4.13 -21.74 1.06
CA LYS A 309 -4.65 -22.98 1.66
C LYS A 309 -5.56 -22.62 2.84
N PRO A 310 -6.63 -23.40 3.10
CA PRO A 310 -7.44 -23.22 4.29
C PRO A 310 -6.60 -23.43 5.55
N ILE A 311 -6.83 -22.58 6.53
CA ILE A 311 -6.19 -22.61 7.85
C ILE A 311 -7.26 -23.03 8.88
N ALA A 312 -6.89 -23.84 9.86
CA ALA A 312 -7.81 -24.26 10.90
C ALA A 312 -8.39 -23.06 11.68
N GLY A 313 -9.66 -23.17 12.07
CA GLY A 313 -10.42 -22.12 12.76
C GLY A 313 -11.66 -21.70 11.98
N ASP A 314 -12.61 -21.11 12.69
CA ASP A 314 -13.97 -20.81 12.19
C ASP A 314 -14.01 -19.61 11.22
N GLY A 315 -12.90 -18.87 11.12
CA GLY A 315 -12.76 -17.71 10.25
C GLY A 315 -12.31 -16.46 11.00
N VAL A 316 -11.78 -15.50 10.24
CA VAL A 316 -11.49 -14.16 10.74
C VAL A 316 -12.80 -13.37 10.91
N LEU A 317 -12.99 -12.74 12.07
CA LEU A 317 -14.10 -11.82 12.29
C LEU A 317 -13.78 -10.46 11.66
N TYR A 318 -14.66 -9.99 10.77
CA TYR A 318 -14.61 -8.63 10.23
C TYR A 318 -15.74 -7.81 10.85
N ARG A 319 -15.42 -6.75 11.58
CA ARG A 319 -16.46 -5.97 12.27
C ARG A 319 -16.17 -4.47 12.37
N ASN A 320 -17.21 -3.64 12.53
CA ASN A 320 -17.08 -2.19 12.65
C ASN A 320 -16.25 -1.63 11.48
N MET A 321 -16.82 -1.67 10.28
CA MET A 321 -16.14 -1.22 9.06
C MET A 321 -17.05 -0.36 8.22
N SER A 322 -16.49 0.71 7.65
CA SER A 322 -17.22 1.63 6.79
C SER A 322 -16.62 1.70 5.39
N PHE A 323 -17.50 1.78 4.39
CA PHE A 323 -17.17 1.87 2.97
C PHE A 323 -17.97 3.04 2.38
N SER A 324 -17.34 4.20 2.20
CA SER A 324 -18.04 5.42 1.77
C SER A 324 -17.36 6.17 0.63
N GLY A 325 -18.15 6.76 -0.26
CA GLY A 325 -17.64 7.60 -1.37
C GLY A 325 -17.02 6.81 -2.52
N TRP A 326 -17.53 5.61 -2.80
CA TRP A 326 -17.03 4.74 -3.86
C TRP A 326 -17.69 5.07 -5.21
N SER A 327 -16.89 5.24 -6.27
CA SER A 327 -17.43 5.59 -7.60
C SER A 327 -16.57 5.09 -8.76
N GLY A 328 -17.14 5.11 -9.97
CA GLY A 328 -16.49 4.66 -11.21
C GLY A 328 -17.16 3.42 -11.80
N THR A 329 -16.40 2.44 -12.30
CA THR A 329 -16.94 1.22 -12.95
C THR A 329 -16.13 -0.05 -12.68
N CYS A 330 -16.78 -1.21 -12.63
CA CYS A 330 -16.12 -2.52 -12.77
C CYS A 330 -16.31 -3.09 -14.19
N ALA A 331 -15.49 -4.06 -14.58
CA ALA A 331 -15.50 -4.63 -15.93
C ALA A 331 -16.82 -5.35 -16.27
N ASP A 332 -17.36 -6.15 -15.36
CA ASP A 332 -18.63 -6.87 -15.52
C ASP A 332 -19.35 -6.98 -14.17
N GLY A 333 -20.43 -6.22 -14.02
CA GLY A 333 -21.17 -6.05 -12.77
C GLY A 333 -22.07 -7.21 -12.38
N HIS A 334 -22.24 -8.19 -13.27
CA HIS A 334 -22.97 -9.44 -13.00
C HIS A 334 -21.99 -10.57 -12.66
N GLN A 335 -20.92 -10.71 -13.44
CA GLN A 335 -19.91 -11.73 -13.16
C GLN A 335 -19.13 -11.44 -11.87
N ARG A 336 -18.82 -10.16 -11.63
CA ARG A 336 -18.04 -9.68 -10.50
C ARG A 336 -18.64 -8.36 -10.01
N GLY A 337 -19.78 -8.49 -9.35
CA GLY A 337 -20.50 -7.39 -8.73
C GLY A 337 -19.60 -6.47 -7.89
N PRO A 338 -19.87 -5.14 -7.87
CA PRO A 338 -18.98 -4.18 -7.24
C PRO A 338 -18.99 -4.26 -5.70
N ILE A 339 -19.98 -4.92 -5.10
CA ILE A 339 -19.97 -5.30 -3.69
C ILE A 339 -20.10 -6.81 -3.62
N LYS A 340 -19.04 -7.45 -3.12
CA LYS A 340 -19.01 -8.88 -2.83
C LYS A 340 -18.52 -9.08 -1.40
N PHE A 341 -19.42 -9.46 -0.51
CA PHE A 341 -19.07 -9.87 0.85
C PHE A 341 -19.27 -11.37 0.97
N ASN A 342 -18.19 -12.10 1.16
CA ASN A 342 -18.18 -13.53 1.43
C ASN A 342 -17.57 -13.74 2.82
N CYS A 343 -18.38 -13.54 3.85
CA CYS A 343 -17.97 -13.68 5.25
C CYS A 343 -18.09 -15.13 5.73
N PRO A 344 -17.28 -15.56 6.73
CA PRO A 344 -17.42 -16.88 7.32
C PRO A 344 -18.82 -17.11 7.89
N ALA A 345 -19.38 -18.31 7.73
CA ALA A 345 -20.73 -18.61 8.23
C ALA A 345 -20.77 -18.77 9.75
N ASP A 346 -19.72 -19.35 10.33
CA ASP A 346 -19.58 -19.57 11.77
C ASP A 346 -19.15 -18.30 12.51
N VAL A 347 -18.54 -17.34 11.80
CA VAL A 347 -18.12 -16.03 12.30
C VAL A 347 -18.58 -14.92 11.33
N PRO A 348 -19.89 -14.62 11.27
CA PRO A 348 -20.43 -13.62 10.36
C PRO A 348 -19.80 -12.24 10.54
N CYS A 349 -19.69 -11.47 9.45
CA CYS A 349 -19.30 -10.07 9.54
C CYS A 349 -20.41 -9.26 10.22
N THR A 350 -20.04 -8.33 11.10
CA THR A 350 -21.00 -7.50 11.85
C THR A 350 -20.65 -6.03 11.79
N ASP A 351 -21.64 -5.15 11.97
CA ASP A 351 -21.41 -3.70 12.02
C ASP A 351 -20.67 -3.17 10.78
N LEU A 352 -21.08 -3.63 9.60
CA LEU A 352 -20.63 -3.09 8.31
C LEU A 352 -21.54 -1.93 7.88
N GLN A 353 -20.95 -0.89 7.31
CA GLN A 353 -21.71 0.23 6.75
C GLN A 353 -21.25 0.54 5.33
N VAL A 354 -22.18 0.46 4.38
CA VAL A 354 -21.97 0.90 3.00
C VAL A 354 -22.81 2.14 2.75
N ASP A 355 -22.14 3.25 2.47
CA ASP A 355 -22.78 4.52 2.15
C ASP A 355 -22.19 5.13 0.87
N ASN A 356 -22.97 5.96 0.15
CA ASN A 356 -22.52 6.68 -1.04
C ASN A 356 -21.69 5.81 -2.02
N PHE A 357 -22.26 4.68 -2.43
CA PHE A 357 -21.60 3.69 -3.28
C PHE A 357 -22.24 3.68 -4.67
N THR A 358 -21.48 4.10 -5.69
CA THR A 358 -21.98 4.38 -7.05
C THR A 358 -21.12 3.75 -8.15
N VAL A 359 -20.43 2.65 -7.84
CA VAL A 359 -19.62 1.93 -8.83
C VAL A 359 -20.55 1.20 -9.82
N GLY A 360 -20.48 1.61 -11.08
CA GLY A 360 -21.25 1.03 -12.18
C GLY A 360 -20.59 -0.18 -12.83
N SER A 361 -21.10 -0.57 -14.00
CA SER A 361 -20.49 -1.59 -14.84
C SER A 361 -20.13 -1.05 -16.22
N GLN A 362 -19.06 -1.59 -16.82
CA GLN A 362 -18.73 -1.40 -18.24
C GLN A 362 -19.55 -2.31 -19.16
N LYS A 363 -20.24 -3.32 -18.62
CA LYS A 363 -21.08 -4.26 -19.37
C LYS A 363 -22.46 -4.39 -18.75
N GLY A 364 -23.49 -4.10 -19.55
CA GLY A 364 -24.88 -4.10 -19.08
C GLY A 364 -25.26 -2.79 -18.38
N LYS A 365 -26.48 -2.75 -17.85
CA LYS A 365 -27.07 -1.56 -17.18
C LYS A 365 -27.41 -1.83 -15.71
N THR A 366 -27.01 -2.98 -15.19
CA THR A 366 -27.25 -3.40 -13.81
C THR A 366 -25.95 -3.91 -13.20
N VAL A 367 -25.90 -3.87 -11.87
CA VAL A 367 -24.85 -4.48 -11.06
C VAL A 367 -25.48 -5.36 -9.99
N GLU A 368 -24.74 -6.36 -9.52
CA GLU A 368 -25.14 -7.20 -8.39
C GLU A 368 -24.33 -6.85 -7.14
N HIS A 369 -25.03 -6.67 -6.01
CA HIS A 369 -24.42 -6.64 -4.69
C HIS A 369 -24.75 -7.97 -4.01
N VAL A 370 -23.72 -8.74 -3.67
CA VAL A 370 -23.87 -10.08 -3.08
C VAL A 370 -23.24 -10.10 -1.69
N CYS A 371 -24.03 -10.50 -0.71
CA CYS A 371 -23.64 -10.57 0.70
C CYS A 371 -23.92 -11.97 1.25
N HIS A 372 -22.89 -12.65 1.71
CA HIS A 372 -22.97 -13.89 2.49
C HIS A 372 -22.57 -13.58 3.93
N ASN A 373 -23.44 -13.93 4.88
CA ASN A 373 -23.15 -13.85 6.33
C ASN A 373 -22.64 -12.47 6.77
N ALA A 374 -23.20 -11.41 6.19
CA ALA A 374 -22.74 -10.03 6.39
C ALA A 374 -23.87 -9.14 6.91
N TYR A 375 -23.68 -8.61 8.10
CA TYR A 375 -24.63 -7.79 8.82
C TYR A 375 -24.20 -6.33 8.88
N GLY A 376 -25.18 -5.43 8.86
CA GLY A 376 -24.93 -3.99 8.86
C GLY A 376 -26.01 -3.20 8.14
N SER A 377 -25.63 -2.06 7.57
CA SER A 377 -26.54 -1.15 6.86
C SER A 377 -26.02 -0.76 5.46
N GLY A 378 -26.93 -0.67 4.50
CA GLY A 378 -26.63 -0.31 3.10
C GLY A 378 -26.39 -1.51 2.18
N ALA A 379 -26.54 -1.28 0.87
CA ALA A 379 -26.37 -2.30 -0.18
C ALA A 379 -27.15 -3.61 0.11
N CYS A 380 -26.49 -4.78 0.05
CA CYS A 380 -27.07 -6.10 0.30
C CYS A 380 -27.01 -6.57 1.77
N LEU A 381 -26.50 -5.74 2.68
CA LEU A 381 -26.34 -6.11 4.09
C LEU A 381 -27.70 -6.35 4.76
N ARG A 382 -27.72 -7.31 5.69
CA ARG A 382 -28.88 -7.60 6.54
C ARG A 382 -28.76 -6.83 7.85
N GLU A 383 -29.84 -6.22 8.31
CA GLU A 383 -29.87 -5.56 9.62
C GLU A 383 -29.79 -6.57 10.78
N GLY A 384 -29.28 -6.12 11.93
CA GLY A 384 -29.16 -6.91 13.16
C GLY A 384 -27.90 -7.77 13.22
N ASP A 385 -27.93 -8.82 14.02
CA ASP A 385 -26.96 -9.91 14.05
C ASP A 385 -27.72 -11.24 14.11
N GLY A 386 -27.04 -12.35 13.85
CA GLY A 386 -27.67 -13.66 13.99
C GLY A 386 -26.78 -14.82 13.58
N PRO A 387 -27.01 -16.01 14.15
CA PRO A 387 -26.35 -17.22 13.71
C PRO A 387 -26.95 -17.73 12.41
N GLY A 388 -26.18 -18.52 11.67
CA GLY A 388 -26.65 -19.29 10.53
C GLY A 388 -26.31 -18.66 9.18
N ALA A 389 -26.08 -19.52 8.20
CA ALA A 389 -25.69 -19.11 6.87
C ALA A 389 -26.86 -18.44 6.12
N PHE A 390 -26.59 -17.32 5.46
CA PHE A 390 -27.54 -16.70 4.53
C PHE A 390 -26.83 -16.06 3.35
N THR A 391 -27.62 -15.76 2.32
CA THR A 391 -27.17 -15.01 1.15
C THR A 391 -28.23 -13.99 0.78
N THR A 392 -27.79 -12.76 0.53
CA THR A 392 -28.62 -11.69 -0.02
C THR A 392 -27.99 -11.21 -1.32
N THR A 393 -28.78 -11.21 -2.40
CA THR A 393 -28.39 -10.59 -3.67
C THR A 393 -29.34 -9.43 -3.95
N LYS A 394 -28.78 -8.26 -4.25
CA LYS A 394 -29.53 -7.11 -4.76
C LYS A 394 -29.02 -6.73 -6.14
N THR A 395 -29.94 -6.65 -7.10
CA THR A 395 -29.66 -6.10 -8.43
C THR A 395 -30.02 -4.62 -8.43
N VAL A 396 -29.10 -3.78 -8.89
CA VAL A 396 -29.25 -2.31 -8.90
C VAL A 396 -29.05 -1.81 -10.32
N GLU A 397 -29.96 -0.98 -10.81
CA GLU A 397 -29.76 -0.26 -12.08
C GLU A 397 -28.68 0.80 -11.91
N VAL A 398 -27.76 0.84 -12.87
CA VAL A 398 -26.65 1.81 -12.86
C VAL A 398 -26.88 2.86 -13.92
N VAL A 399 -26.92 4.11 -13.45
CA VAL A 399 -26.91 5.28 -14.33
C VAL A 399 -25.47 5.54 -14.77
N PRO A 400 -25.17 5.59 -16.08
CA PRO A 400 -23.84 5.92 -16.57
C PRO A 400 -23.37 7.27 -16.01
N ARG A 401 -22.18 7.29 -15.39
CA ARG A 401 -21.53 8.51 -14.90
C ARG A 401 -20.16 8.64 -15.53
N ALA A 402 -19.80 9.86 -15.92
CA ALA A 402 -18.45 10.15 -16.35
C ALA A 402 -17.48 9.85 -15.19
N THR A 403 -16.48 9.01 -15.45
CA THR A 403 -15.42 8.72 -14.48
C THR A 403 -14.29 9.71 -14.72
N GLN A 404 -13.94 10.51 -13.72
CA GLN A 404 -12.72 11.31 -13.77
C GLN A 404 -11.51 10.36 -13.75
N THR A 405 -10.61 10.53 -14.71
CA THR A 405 -9.42 9.69 -14.86
C THR A 405 -8.14 10.41 -14.48
N MET A 406 -7.05 9.65 -14.32
CA MET A 406 -5.72 10.21 -14.13
C MET A 406 -4.98 10.34 -15.46
N THR A 407 -4.13 11.36 -15.60
CA THR A 407 -3.17 11.42 -16.69
C THR A 407 -2.10 10.34 -16.50
N GLY A 408 -1.65 9.70 -17.59
CA GLY A 408 -0.60 8.67 -17.53
C GLY A 408 -1.09 7.27 -17.17
N GLU A 409 -2.40 7.01 -17.27
CA GLU A 409 -2.94 5.65 -17.12
C GLU A 409 -2.33 4.68 -18.12
N LEU A 410 -1.85 3.55 -17.62
CA LEU A 410 -1.33 2.48 -18.45
C LEU A 410 -2.47 1.79 -19.22
N VAL A 411 -2.33 1.77 -20.54
CA VAL A 411 -3.25 1.07 -21.46
C VAL A 411 -2.96 -0.43 -21.51
N ASN A 412 -1.71 -0.82 -21.20
CA ASN A 412 -1.24 -2.20 -21.09
C ASN A 412 -0.33 -2.32 -19.87
N GLY A 413 -0.31 -3.50 -19.25
CA GLY A 413 0.61 -3.80 -18.16
C GLY A 413 2.06 -3.78 -18.61
N LEU A 414 2.95 -3.46 -17.68
CA LEU A 414 4.39 -3.47 -17.93
C LEU A 414 4.87 -4.91 -18.22
N GLY A 415 5.71 -5.06 -19.23
CA GLY A 415 6.12 -6.37 -19.75
C GLY A 415 7.00 -7.18 -18.79
N LEU A 416 7.16 -8.47 -19.08
CA LEU A 416 7.95 -9.42 -18.26
C LEU A 416 9.29 -9.82 -18.90
N THR A 417 9.58 -9.36 -20.12
CA THR A 417 10.68 -9.89 -20.94
C THR A 417 11.69 -8.84 -21.38
N LYS A 418 11.48 -7.57 -21.02
CA LYS A 418 12.34 -6.44 -21.35
C LYS A 418 12.50 -5.54 -20.11
N PRO A 419 13.59 -4.76 -20.02
CA PRO A 419 13.74 -3.77 -18.96
C PRO A 419 12.55 -2.83 -18.89
N ILE A 420 12.09 -2.53 -17.66
CA ILE A 420 11.08 -1.51 -17.39
C ILE A 420 11.81 -0.18 -17.16
N PRO A 421 11.42 0.91 -17.84
CA PRO A 421 12.07 2.22 -17.65
C PRO A 421 11.75 2.80 -16.27
N ILE A 422 12.69 3.55 -15.72
CA ILE A 422 12.51 4.28 -14.45
C ILE A 422 11.56 5.47 -14.69
N PRO A 423 10.39 5.51 -14.05
CA PRO A 423 9.44 6.61 -14.22
C PRO A 423 9.84 7.82 -13.36
N ALA A 424 9.30 8.99 -13.69
CA ALA A 424 9.36 10.15 -12.80
C ALA A 424 8.28 10.04 -11.71
N ILE A 425 8.58 10.51 -10.50
CA ILE A 425 7.58 10.65 -9.44
C ILE A 425 6.63 11.79 -9.81
N ARG A 426 5.33 11.50 -9.77
CA ARG A 426 4.24 12.41 -10.10
C ARG A 426 3.83 13.28 -8.91
N THR A 427 3.00 14.29 -9.17
CA THR A 427 2.61 15.33 -8.21
C THR A 427 1.10 15.33 -7.89
N SER A 428 0.37 14.33 -8.37
CA SER A 428 -1.05 14.12 -8.09
C SER A 428 -1.33 12.64 -8.21
N PHE A 429 -2.01 12.05 -7.21
CA PHE A 429 -2.22 10.61 -7.11
C PHE A 429 -3.68 10.19 -7.23
N PHE A 430 -4.59 11.15 -7.07
CA PHE A 430 -6.03 10.98 -7.18
C PHE A 430 -6.63 12.15 -8.00
N PRO A 431 -7.71 11.94 -8.78
CA PRO A 431 -8.21 12.96 -9.70
C PRO A 431 -8.57 14.28 -9.00
N GLY A 432 -7.93 15.37 -9.43
CA GLY A 432 -8.14 16.72 -8.90
C GLY A 432 -7.50 16.98 -7.53
N VAL A 433 -6.66 16.07 -7.03
CA VAL A 433 -6.01 16.20 -5.71
C VAL A 433 -4.48 16.28 -5.90
N PRO A 434 -3.83 17.35 -5.43
CA PRO A 434 -2.37 17.44 -5.45
C PRO A 434 -1.74 16.46 -4.45
N ALA A 435 -0.44 16.20 -4.60
CA ALA A 435 0.34 15.50 -3.57
C ALA A 435 0.27 16.25 -2.23
N ILE A 436 0.25 15.52 -1.12
CA ILE A 436 0.21 16.10 0.23
C ILE A 436 1.50 16.86 0.52
N LYS A 437 2.65 16.31 0.10
CA LYS A 437 3.95 16.95 0.21
C LYS A 437 4.56 17.19 -1.18
N PRO A 438 5.13 18.37 -1.45
CA PRO A 438 5.87 18.58 -2.69
C PRO A 438 7.08 17.63 -2.74
N ARG A 439 7.49 17.25 -3.95
CA ARG A 439 8.73 16.50 -4.18
C ARG A 439 9.92 17.32 -3.69
N MET A 440 10.98 16.67 -3.21
CA MET A 440 12.23 17.32 -2.80
C MET A 440 12.87 18.13 -3.94
N ALA A 441 12.70 17.70 -5.19
CA ALA A 441 13.14 18.46 -6.36
C ALA A 441 12.38 19.79 -6.58
N ASP A 442 11.14 19.85 -6.11
CA ASP A 442 10.25 21.01 -6.29
C ASP A 442 10.35 21.98 -5.09
N SER A 443 10.74 21.49 -3.91
CA SER A 443 10.86 22.31 -2.70
C SER A 443 12.02 23.30 -2.72
N LYS A 444 13.04 23.11 -3.57
CA LYS A 444 14.18 24.04 -3.74
C LYS A 444 13.87 25.28 -4.60
N LYS A 445 12.65 25.40 -5.13
CA LYS A 445 12.22 26.51 -6.00
C LYS A 445 11.41 27.60 -5.28
N ASN A 446 11.17 27.42 -3.98
CA ASN A 446 10.63 28.43 -3.06
C ASN A 446 11.64 28.65 -1.93
#